data_AF-A0A817RS41-F1
#
_entry.id   AF-A0A817RS41-F1
#
_cell.length_a   1.000
_cell.length_b   1.000
_cell.length_c   1.000
_cell.angle_alpha   90.00
_cell.angle_beta   90.00
_cell.angle_gamma   90.00
#
_symmetry.space_group_name_H-M   'P 1'
#
loop_
_entity.id
_entity.type
_entity.pdbx_description
1 polymer ?
#
loop_
_entity_poly.entity_id
_entity_poly.type
_entity_poly.pdbx_seq_one_letter_code
_entity_poly.pdbx_strand_id
1 'polypeptide(L)'
;MAKAVLSALMENQCGHDLVVLSAILSVLNTSLFLKSVPPEMKSVDGDFMTLLKVVNKLLSERERFGIREFRLDLFCQTRGKLMSVRHVLNRAVRRYDALQKSFKKPSVYAKKAQISSGDWEAIAKSLLKGY
;
A
#
# COMPACT_ATOMS: atom_id res chain seq x y z
N MET A 1 5.98 -12.85 -0.41
CA MET A 1 6.24 -11.41 -0.14
C MET A 1 7.70 -10.99 0.00
N ALA A 2 8.53 -11.55 0.89
CA ALA A 2 9.91 -11.05 1.08
C ALA A 2 10.75 -11.02 -0.22
N LYS A 3 10.66 -12.07 -1.04
CA LYS A 3 11.31 -12.14 -2.36
C LYS A 3 10.81 -11.05 -3.33
N ALA A 4 9.50 -10.81 -3.37
CA ALA A 4 8.92 -9.75 -4.19
C ALA A 4 9.40 -8.36 -3.79
N VAL A 5 9.48 -8.09 -2.48
CA VAL A 5 10.01 -6.82 -1.96
C VAL A 5 11.48 -6.66 -2.32
N LEU A 6 12.29 -7.72 -2.21
CA LEU A 6 13.70 -7.67 -2.61
C LEU A 6 13.85 -7.36 -4.10
N SER A 7 13.06 -8.01 -4.97
CA SER A 7 13.04 -7.75 -6.41
C SER A 7 12.63 -6.31 -6.74
N ALA A 8 11.64 -5.76 -6.04
CA ALA A 8 11.23 -4.36 -6.21
C ALA A 8 12.32 -3.37 -5.82
N LEU A 9 13.05 -3.63 -4.74
CA LEU A 9 14.16 -2.77 -4.30
C LEU A 9 15.36 -2.87 -5.23
N MET A 10 15.68 -4.08 -5.71
CA MET A 10 16.94 -4.33 -6.39
C MET A 10 16.87 -4.22 -7.91
N GLU A 11 15.72 -4.49 -8.51
CA GLU A 11 15.61 -4.70 -9.96
C GLU A 11 14.56 -3.81 -10.62
N ASN A 12 13.33 -3.81 -10.08
CA ASN A 12 12.19 -3.19 -10.77
C ASN A 12 11.87 -1.76 -10.30
N GLN A 13 12.62 -1.22 -9.34
CA GLN A 13 12.50 0.16 -8.85
C GLN A 13 11.09 0.55 -8.40
N CYS A 14 10.33 -0.37 -7.81
CA CYS A 14 8.98 -0.16 -7.28
C CYS A 14 8.93 -0.41 -5.76
N GLY A 15 9.99 -0.02 -5.05
CA GLY A 15 10.19 -0.33 -3.64
C GLY A 15 9.07 0.19 -2.74
N HIS A 16 8.63 1.43 -2.91
CA HIS A 16 7.52 2.02 -2.16
C HIS A 16 6.23 1.25 -2.39
N ASP A 17 5.94 0.91 -3.65
CA ASP A 17 4.72 0.21 -4.03
C ASP A 17 4.63 -1.16 -3.36
N LEU A 18 5.73 -1.91 -3.34
CA LEU A 18 5.77 -3.22 -2.68
C LEU A 18 5.79 -3.11 -1.15
N VAL A 19 6.31 -2.03 -0.58
CA VAL A 19 6.18 -1.75 0.86
C VAL A 19 4.72 -1.52 1.24
N VAL A 20 4.00 -0.72 0.45
CA VAL A 20 2.57 -0.46 0.64
C VAL A 20 1.75 -1.74 0.46
N LEU A 21 1.99 -2.50 -0.61
CA LEU A 21 1.33 -3.78 -0.85
C LEU A 21 1.61 -4.78 0.28
N SER A 22 2.86 -4.89 0.74
CA SER A 22 3.20 -5.75 1.87
C SER A 22 2.46 -5.35 3.14
N ALA A 23 2.28 -4.05 3.38
CA ALA A 23 1.58 -3.56 4.55
C ALA A 23 0.11 -4.01 4.55
N ILE A 24 -0.62 -3.80 3.46
CA ILE A 24 -2.04 -4.16 3.36
C ILE A 24 -2.23 -5.68 3.27
N LEU A 25 -1.44 -6.40 2.48
CA LEU A 25 -1.57 -7.86 2.31
C LEU A 25 -1.31 -8.61 3.62
N SER A 26 -0.41 -8.11 4.47
CA SER A 26 -0.12 -8.76 5.77
C SER A 26 -1.24 -8.61 6.81
N VAL A 27 -2.23 -7.75 6.57
CA VAL A 27 -3.37 -7.53 7.46
C VAL A 27 -4.71 -7.84 6.77
N LEU A 28 -4.67 -8.18 5.48
CA LEU A 28 -5.83 -8.54 4.70
C LEU A 28 -6.29 -9.93 5.13
N ASN A 29 -7.46 -10.00 5.76
CA ASN A 29 -8.01 -11.26 6.25
C ASN A 29 -8.88 -11.96 5.18
N THR A 30 -9.53 -11.21 4.27
CA THR A 30 -10.56 -11.79 3.38
C THR A 30 -10.81 -10.97 2.10
N SER A 31 -11.52 -11.59 1.14
CA SER A 31 -12.07 -10.98 -0.08
C SER A 31 -13.10 -9.85 0.16
N LEU A 32 -13.52 -9.65 1.41
CA LEU A 32 -14.45 -8.59 1.81
C LEU A 32 -13.88 -7.18 1.57
N PHE A 33 -12.55 -7.02 1.59
CA PHE A 33 -11.93 -5.74 1.32
C PHE A 33 -12.27 -5.26 -0.10
N LEU A 34 -11.95 -6.06 -1.10
CA LEU A 34 -12.13 -5.72 -2.52
C LEU A 34 -13.61 -5.53 -2.90
N LYS A 35 -14.52 -6.25 -2.22
CA LYS A 35 -15.97 -6.05 -2.36
C LYS A 35 -16.44 -4.71 -1.79
N SER A 36 -15.77 -4.19 -0.75
CA SER A 36 -16.10 -2.91 -0.12
C SER A 36 -15.48 -1.70 -0.84
N VAL A 37 -14.50 -1.91 -1.72
CA VAL A 37 -13.89 -0.83 -2.50
C VAL A 37 -14.88 -0.39 -3.59
N PRO A 38 -15.21 0.90 -3.68
CA PRO A 38 -16.15 1.40 -4.68
C PRO A 38 -15.54 1.32 -6.10
N PRO A 39 -16.35 1.20 -7.17
CA PRO A 39 -15.85 1.03 -8.54
C PRO A 39 -14.82 2.08 -8.98
N GLU A 40 -15.01 3.35 -8.63
CA GLU A 40 -14.11 4.46 -8.99
C GLU A 40 -12.72 4.37 -8.34
N MET A 41 -12.59 3.61 -7.26
CA MET A 41 -11.31 3.35 -6.60
C MET A 41 -10.63 2.07 -7.08
N LYS A 42 -11.33 1.21 -7.83
CA LYS A 42 -10.72 0.02 -8.43
C LYS A 42 -9.74 0.41 -9.53
N SER A 43 -8.74 -0.44 -9.76
CA SER A 43 -7.84 -0.36 -10.90
C SER A 43 -8.29 -1.36 -11.96
N VAL A 44 -8.09 -0.99 -13.23
CA VAL A 44 -8.31 -1.92 -14.35
C VAL A 44 -7.21 -2.98 -14.41
N ASP A 45 -6.03 -2.68 -13.85
CA ASP A 45 -4.85 -3.56 -13.80
C ASP A 45 -4.92 -4.61 -12.67
N GLY A 46 -6.08 -4.75 -12.03
CA GLY A 46 -6.37 -5.83 -11.08
C GLY A 46 -6.33 -5.47 -9.60
N ASP A 47 -6.45 -6.51 -8.77
CA ASP A 47 -6.69 -6.38 -7.34
C ASP A 47 -5.50 -5.80 -6.57
N PHE A 48 -4.27 -6.19 -6.90
CA PHE A 48 -3.08 -5.60 -6.27
C PHE A 48 -3.01 -4.09 -6.53
N MET A 49 -3.26 -3.65 -7.76
CA MET A 49 -3.25 -2.22 -8.09
C MET A 49 -4.41 -1.48 -7.42
N THR A 50 -5.56 -2.14 -7.25
CA THR A 50 -6.67 -1.61 -6.44
C THR A 50 -6.27 -1.40 -4.98
N LEU A 51 -5.63 -2.38 -4.35
CA LEU A 51 -5.14 -2.27 -2.97
C LEU A 51 -4.13 -1.13 -2.83
N LEU A 52 -3.15 -1.06 -3.74
CA LEU A 52 -2.14 -0.02 -3.77
C LEU A 52 -2.76 1.37 -3.93
N LYS A 53 -3.68 1.54 -4.89
CA LYS A 53 -4.37 2.81 -5.14
C LYS A 53 -5.16 3.30 -3.92
N VAL A 54 -5.88 2.41 -3.24
CA VAL A 54 -6.64 2.77 -2.02
C VAL A 54 -5.70 3.22 -0.90
N VAL A 55 -4.63 2.47 -0.64
CA VAL A 55 -3.71 2.78 0.46
C VAL A 55 -2.84 4.00 0.14
N ASN A 56 -2.40 4.19 -1.10
CA ASN A 56 -1.67 5.39 -1.49
C ASN A 56 -2.54 6.65 -1.34
N LYS A 57 -3.81 6.62 -1.76
CA LYS A 57 -4.74 7.74 -1.51
C LYS A 57 -4.87 8.05 -0.01
N LEU A 58 -4.97 7.02 0.81
CA LEU A 58 -5.03 7.15 2.26
C LEU A 58 -3.76 7.80 2.83
N LEU A 59 -2.58 7.35 2.38
CA LEU A 59 -1.29 7.88 2.82
C LEU A 59 -1.10 9.33 2.36
N SER A 60 -1.50 9.68 1.14
CA SER A 60 -1.43 11.05 0.62
C SER A 60 -2.36 11.99 1.37
N GLU A 61 -3.58 11.58 1.70
CA GLU A 61 -4.46 12.41 2.55
C GLU A 61 -3.87 12.55 3.97
N ARG A 62 -3.28 11.50 4.54
CA ARG A 62 -2.57 11.58 5.82
C ARG A 62 -1.38 12.54 5.79
N GLU A 63 -0.63 12.56 4.69
CA GLU A 63 0.49 13.48 4.50
C GLU A 63 0.00 14.92 4.39
N ARG A 64 -1.06 15.17 3.62
CA ARG A 64 -1.64 16.50 3.43
C ARG A 64 -2.12 17.16 4.71
N PHE A 65 -2.78 16.41 5.60
CA PHE A 65 -3.29 16.93 6.87
C PHE A 65 -2.33 16.72 8.05
N GLY A 66 -1.25 15.97 7.84
CA GLY A 66 -0.37 15.53 8.92
C GLY A 66 -1.00 14.49 9.85
N ILE A 67 -0.15 13.80 10.62
CA ILE A 67 -0.55 12.64 11.44
C ILE A 67 -1.57 13.01 12.53
N ARG A 68 -1.50 14.23 13.07
CA ARG A 68 -2.35 14.68 14.20
C ARG A 68 -3.77 15.03 13.76
N GLU A 69 -3.93 15.55 12.56
CA GLU A 69 -5.23 16.05 12.06
C GLU A 69 -5.89 15.06 11.10
N PHE A 70 -5.14 14.06 10.61
CA PHE A 70 -5.68 13.03 9.75
C PHE A 70 -6.75 12.19 10.46
N ARG A 71 -7.97 12.23 9.93
CA ARG A 71 -9.12 11.46 10.42
C ARG A 71 -9.45 10.33 9.46
N LEU A 72 -9.02 9.11 9.79
CA LEU A 72 -9.33 7.90 9.02
C LEU A 72 -10.85 7.71 8.82
N ASP A 73 -11.66 8.05 9.82
CA ASP A 73 -13.12 7.97 9.71
C ASP A 73 -13.66 8.86 8.58
N LEU A 74 -13.15 10.10 8.49
CA LEU A 74 -13.57 11.03 7.46
C LEU A 74 -13.15 10.54 6.07
N PHE A 75 -11.92 10.02 5.94
CA PHE A 75 -11.45 9.36 4.72
C PHE A 75 -12.42 8.24 4.30
N CYS A 76 -12.72 7.31 5.20
CA CYS A 76 -13.57 6.16 4.90
C CYS A 76 -15.03 6.54 4.60
N GLN A 77 -15.55 7.59 5.22
CA GLN A 77 -16.92 8.08 4.96
C GLN A 77 -17.03 8.77 3.60
N THR A 78 -16.08 9.67 3.29
CA THR A 78 -16.11 10.50 2.08
C THR A 78 -15.69 9.73 0.83
N ARG A 79 -14.76 8.77 0.96
CA ARG A 79 -14.25 7.96 -0.15
C ARG A 79 -14.93 6.58 -0.14
N GLY A 80 -16.14 6.52 -0.69
CA GLY A 80 -16.75 5.25 -1.11
C GLY A 80 -17.22 4.32 0.00
N LYS A 81 -17.52 4.85 1.19
CA LYS A 81 -18.07 4.06 2.31
C LYS A 81 -17.18 2.88 2.74
N LEU A 82 -15.87 3.10 2.81
CA LEU A 82 -14.87 2.13 3.30
C LEU A 82 -14.97 1.85 4.82
N MET A 83 -16.06 2.25 5.48
CA MET A 83 -16.26 2.11 6.92
C MET A 83 -16.23 0.65 7.37
N SER A 84 -16.79 -0.28 6.58
CA SER A 84 -16.76 -1.71 6.85
C SER A 84 -15.33 -2.27 6.97
N VAL A 85 -14.38 -1.68 6.24
CA VAL A 85 -12.98 -2.10 6.16
C VAL A 85 -12.02 -1.13 6.84
N ARG A 86 -12.54 -0.16 7.60
CA ARG A 86 -11.74 0.84 8.33
C ARG A 86 -10.66 0.19 9.19
N HIS A 87 -11.01 -0.89 9.88
CA HIS A 87 -10.10 -1.61 10.76
C HIS A 87 -8.91 -2.21 9.99
N VAL A 88 -9.11 -2.67 8.75
CA VAL A 88 -8.05 -3.16 7.86
C VAL A 88 -7.14 -2.01 7.44
N LEU A 89 -7.71 -0.89 7.01
CA LEU A 89 -6.95 0.31 6.61
C LEU A 89 -6.09 0.86 7.76
N ASN A 90 -6.66 0.95 8.97
CA ASN A 90 -5.91 1.38 10.15
C ASN A 90 -4.71 0.46 10.44
N ARG A 91 -4.92 -0.87 10.37
CA ARG A 91 -3.84 -1.85 10.57
C ARG A 91 -2.79 -1.75 9.46
N ALA A 92 -3.21 -1.55 8.22
CA ALA A 92 -2.31 -1.40 7.08
C ALA A 92 -1.41 -0.17 7.22
N VAL A 93 -1.96 0.97 7.65
CA VAL A 93 -1.18 2.20 7.91
C VAL A 93 -0.15 1.98 9.01
N ARG A 94 -0.54 1.38 10.14
CA ARG A 94 0.40 1.05 11.22
C ARG A 94 1.51 0.11 10.75
N ARG A 95 1.15 -0.87 9.90
CA ARG A 95 2.11 -1.81 9.34
C ARG A 95 3.05 -1.15 8.35
N TYR A 96 2.55 -0.24 7.53
CA TYR A 96 3.34 0.59 6.63
C TYR A 96 4.37 1.41 7.42
N ASP A 97 3.97 2.08 8.51
CA ASP A 97 4.89 2.85 9.34
C ASP A 97 5.98 1.97 9.98
N ALA A 98 5.62 0.75 10.40
CA ALA A 98 6.59 -0.22 10.92
C ALA A 98 7.58 -0.69 9.83
N LEU A 99 7.09 -0.98 8.62
CA LEU A 99 7.94 -1.38 7.49
C LEU A 99 8.87 -0.24 7.06
N GLN A 100 8.36 0.99 6.97
CA GLN A 100 9.15 2.19 6.67
C GLN A 100 10.29 2.36 7.69
N LYS A 101 10.03 2.18 8.99
CA LYS A 101 11.07 2.22 10.03
C LYS A 101 12.11 1.10 9.84
N SER A 102 11.69 -0.09 9.44
CA SER A 102 12.60 -1.22 9.17
C SER A 102 13.50 -0.96 7.96
N PHE A 103 12.96 -0.41 6.86
CA PHE A 103 13.75 -0.09 5.66
C PHE A 103 14.66 1.14 5.82
N LYS A 104 14.41 2.00 6.81
CA LYS A 104 15.34 3.09 7.17
C LYS A 104 16.63 2.62 7.82
N LYS A 105 16.68 1.41 8.43
CA LYS A 105 17.87 0.93 9.14
C LYS A 105 19.03 0.55 8.19
N PRO A 106 18.81 -0.15 7.07
CA PRO A 106 19.86 -0.41 6.10
C PRO A 106 20.00 0.74 5.10
N SER A 107 21.18 1.35 5.01
CA SER A 107 21.45 2.50 4.12
C SER A 107 21.14 2.20 2.64
N VAL A 108 21.40 0.97 2.20
CA VAL A 108 21.21 0.52 0.81
C VAL A 108 19.73 0.48 0.44
N TYR A 109 18.84 0.11 1.37
CA TYR A 109 17.40 -0.01 1.09
C TYR A 109 16.62 1.26 1.40
N ALA A 110 17.14 2.16 2.24
CA ALA A 110 16.44 3.36 2.66
C ALA A 110 15.96 4.22 1.49
N LYS A 111 16.83 4.49 0.50
CA LYS A 111 16.46 5.24 -0.71
C LYS A 111 15.54 4.43 -1.62
N LYS A 112 15.87 3.15 -1.85
CA LYS A 112 15.15 2.25 -2.76
C LYS A 112 13.70 2.01 -2.32
N ALA A 113 13.44 1.97 -1.01
CA ALA A 113 12.12 1.79 -0.44
C ALA A 113 11.20 3.02 -0.58
N GLN A 114 11.72 4.17 -1.02
CA GLN A 114 10.92 5.37 -1.31
C GLN A 114 10.57 5.51 -2.80
N ILE A 115 11.10 4.64 -3.67
CA ILE A 115 10.89 4.74 -5.12
C ILE A 115 9.55 4.10 -5.46
N SER A 116 8.64 4.88 -6.04
CA SER A 116 7.42 4.37 -6.70
C SER A 116 7.66 4.32 -8.20
N SER A 117 7.27 3.22 -8.86
CA SER A 117 7.49 3.08 -10.31
C SER A 117 6.52 3.91 -11.14
N GLY A 118 5.33 4.20 -10.61
CA GLY A 118 4.21 4.73 -11.40
C GLY A 118 3.71 3.77 -12.51
N ASP A 119 4.25 2.55 -12.55
CA ASP A 119 4.01 1.55 -13.58
C ASP A 119 3.64 0.20 -12.93
N TRP A 120 2.47 -0.32 -13.31
CA TRP A 120 1.94 -1.58 -12.80
C TRP A 120 2.78 -2.79 -13.24
N GLU A 121 3.45 -2.73 -14.40
CA GLU A 121 4.25 -3.85 -14.91
C GLU A 121 5.46 -4.12 -14.02
N ALA A 122 6.16 -3.07 -13.59
CA ALA A 122 7.27 -3.17 -12.64
C ALA A 122 6.83 -3.82 -11.31
N ILE A 123 5.63 -3.51 -10.85
CA ILE A 123 5.04 -4.10 -9.65
C ILE A 123 4.69 -5.57 -9.90
N ALA A 124 4.06 -5.89 -11.03
CA ALA A 124 3.70 -7.26 -11.42
C ALA A 124 4.94 -8.15 -11.55
N LYS A 125 6.00 -7.69 -12.23
CA LYS A 125 7.29 -8.39 -12.36
C LYS A 125 7.89 -8.71 -10.99
N SER A 126 7.83 -7.77 -10.04
CA SER A 126 8.29 -7.99 -8.67
C SER A 126 7.43 -9.01 -7.93
N LEU A 127 6.10 -8.93 -8.06
CA LEU A 127 5.17 -9.88 -7.43
C LEU A 127 5.41 -11.31 -7.94
N LEU A 128 5.61 -11.50 -9.25
CA LEU A 128 5.91 -12.79 -9.88
C LEU A 128 7.20 -13.45 -9.37
N LYS A 129 8.15 -12.69 -8.82
CA LYS A 129 9.34 -13.28 -8.19
C LYS A 129 9.07 -13.83 -6.78
N GLY A 130 7.97 -13.42 -6.15
CA GLY A 130 7.68 -13.73 -4.76
C GLY A 130 6.40 -14.51 -4.50
N TYR A 131 5.67 -14.86 -5.57
CA TYR A 131 4.52 -15.75 -5.64
C TYR A 131 4.82 -16.82 -6.68
#